data_AF-A0A259U0S2-F1
#
_entry.id   AF-A0A259U0S2-F1
#
_cell.length_a   1.000
_cell.length_b   1.000
_cell.length_c   1.000
_cell.angle_alpha   90.00
_cell.angle_beta   90.00
_cell.angle_gamma   90.00
#
_symmetry.space_group_name_H-M   'P 1'
#
loop_
_entity.id
_entity.type
_entity.pdbx_description
1 polymer ?
#
loop_
_entity_poly.entity_id
_entity_poly.type
_entity_poly.pdbx_seq_one_letter_code
_entity_poly.pdbx_strand_id
1 'polypeptide(L)'
;MFELYSSGEMDRLLFEVDKFDFAKDYPWALMYKELDERFPDSKFILTTRKSGDIWYDSLRRHAKLKGKDMSLSVRGLVGEGSGKKDYIEMYENHNQEVRDYFRGRDNFAEMCWENGHGWGEICTYLGLAIPLEDFPHSNPSPNLAKRYYLKARRPIRALIKKYTGL
;
A
#
# COMPACT_ATOMS: atom_id res chain seq x y z
N MET A 1 -6.29 7.44 -12.27
CA MET A 1 -6.50 7.85 -10.86
C MET A 1 -5.42 8.80 -10.39
N PHE A 2 -4.14 8.42 -10.27
CA PHE A 2 -3.11 9.39 -9.85
C PHE A 2 -2.97 10.60 -10.79
N GLU A 3 -3.12 10.41 -12.11
CA GLU A 3 -3.11 11.52 -13.08
C GLU A 3 -4.24 12.53 -12.82
N LEU A 4 -5.44 12.06 -12.44
CA LEU A 4 -6.57 12.93 -12.06
C LEU A 4 -6.24 13.72 -10.79
N TYR A 5 -5.49 13.12 -9.87
CA TYR A 5 -5.03 13.80 -8.66
C TYR A 5 -4.04 14.91 -9.03
N SER A 6 -3.05 14.58 -9.88
CA SER A 6 -2.06 15.55 -10.36
C SER A 6 -2.65 16.67 -11.22
N SER A 7 -3.77 16.44 -11.91
CA SER A 7 -4.48 17.46 -12.70
C SER A 7 -5.51 18.27 -11.88
N GLY A 8 -5.67 17.97 -10.58
CA GLY A 8 -6.62 18.68 -9.71
C GLY A 8 -8.09 18.29 -9.89
N GLU A 9 -8.38 17.19 -10.59
CA GLU A 9 -9.74 16.71 -10.86
C GLU A 9 -10.35 15.95 -9.67
N MET A 10 -10.39 16.58 -8.49
CA MET A 10 -10.81 15.95 -7.22
C MET A 10 -12.25 15.44 -7.25
N ASP A 11 -13.19 16.18 -7.85
CA ASP A 11 -14.59 15.77 -7.91
C ASP A 11 -14.77 14.42 -8.63
N ARG A 12 -13.96 14.15 -9.66
CA ARG A 12 -13.98 12.86 -10.36
C ARG A 12 -13.45 11.74 -9.48
N LEU A 13 -12.42 12.02 -8.69
CA LEU A 13 -11.87 11.05 -7.73
C LEU A 13 -12.89 10.73 -6.63
N LEU A 14 -13.57 11.73 -6.10
CA LEU A 14 -14.62 11.56 -5.10
C LEU A 14 -15.84 10.79 -5.67
N PHE A 15 -16.23 11.08 -6.92
CA PHE A 15 -17.27 10.31 -7.59
C PHE A 15 -16.88 8.83 -7.82
N GLU A 16 -15.61 8.56 -8.09
CA GLU A 16 -15.14 7.17 -8.24
C GLU A 16 -15.10 6.41 -6.92
N VAL A 17 -14.68 7.06 -5.82
CA VAL A 17 -14.56 6.38 -4.52
C VAL A 17 -15.93 6.07 -3.89
N ASP A 18 -16.99 6.84 -4.22
CA ASP A 18 -18.39 6.58 -3.82
C ASP A 18 -18.88 5.15 -4.17
N LYS A 19 -18.19 4.44 -5.06
CA LYS A 19 -18.57 3.09 -5.55
C LYS A 19 -17.96 1.94 -4.76
N PHE A 20 -17.13 2.22 -3.74
CA PHE A 20 -16.33 1.22 -3.05
C PHE A 20 -16.47 1.34 -1.52
N ASP A 21 -16.39 0.20 -0.82
CA ASP A 21 -16.42 0.17 0.65
C ASP A 21 -15.07 0.56 1.29
N PHE A 22 -13.98 0.54 0.52
CA PHE A 22 -12.65 0.94 1.00
C PHE A 22 -11.77 1.44 -0.15
N ALA A 23 -10.81 2.31 0.21
CA ALA A 23 -9.81 2.84 -0.70
C ALA A 23 -8.41 2.69 -0.10
N LYS A 24 -7.41 2.37 -0.94
CA LYS A 24 -6.01 2.23 -0.51
C LYS A 24 -5.03 2.57 -1.63
N ASP A 25 -3.79 2.84 -1.25
CA ASP A 25 -2.71 3.24 -2.18
C ASP A 25 -3.01 4.60 -2.85
N TYR A 26 -2.11 5.07 -3.71
CA TYR A 26 -2.27 6.32 -4.42
C TYR A 26 -3.47 6.31 -5.40
N PRO A 27 -4.23 7.43 -5.50
CA PRO A 27 -4.01 8.71 -4.83
C PRO A 27 -4.66 8.81 -3.44
N TRP A 28 -5.47 7.83 -3.02
CA TRP A 28 -6.33 7.91 -1.84
C TRP A 28 -5.57 8.19 -0.54
N ALA A 29 -4.36 7.63 -0.39
CA ALA A 29 -3.50 7.91 0.75
C ALA A 29 -3.11 9.41 0.88
N LEU A 30 -3.10 10.16 -0.23
CA LEU A 30 -2.84 11.60 -0.25
C LEU A 30 -4.11 12.45 -0.07
N MET A 31 -5.29 11.84 -0.15
CA MET A 31 -6.59 12.51 -0.10
C MET A 31 -7.35 12.23 1.19
N TYR A 32 -6.65 11.84 2.25
CA TYR A 32 -7.29 11.38 3.49
C TYR A 32 -8.15 12.46 4.17
N LYS A 33 -7.85 13.75 3.96
CA LYS A 33 -8.62 14.87 4.52
C LYS A 33 -9.94 15.04 3.77
N GLU A 34 -9.87 15.04 2.44
CA GLU A 34 -11.01 15.14 1.54
C GLU A 34 -11.94 13.92 1.71
N LEU A 35 -11.36 12.74 1.93
CA LEU A 35 -12.12 11.52 2.22
C LEU A 35 -12.79 11.57 3.59
N ASP A 36 -12.14 12.10 4.63
CA ASP A 36 -12.74 12.26 5.97
C ASP A 36 -13.89 13.29 5.94
N GLU A 37 -13.73 14.38 5.18
CA GLU A 37 -14.80 15.36 4.96
C GLU A 37 -15.99 14.77 4.19
N ARG A 38 -15.73 13.95 3.16
CA ARG A 38 -16.77 13.33 2.33
C ARG A 38 -17.50 12.20 3.07
N PHE A 39 -16.78 11.43 3.88
CA PHE A 39 -17.30 10.24 4.57
C PHE A 39 -17.00 10.33 6.07
N PRO A 40 -17.72 11.18 6.83
CA PRO A 40 -17.41 11.46 8.24
C PRO A 40 -17.49 10.23 9.16
N ASP A 41 -18.26 9.21 8.77
CA ASP A 41 -18.41 7.96 9.53
C ASP A 41 -17.35 6.89 9.17
N SER A 42 -16.42 7.21 8.25
CA SER A 42 -15.37 6.28 7.84
C SER A 42 -14.28 6.13 8.90
N LYS A 43 -13.70 4.92 8.93
CA LYS A 43 -12.52 4.58 9.71
C LYS A 43 -11.25 4.68 8.85
N PHE A 44 -10.17 5.20 9.43
CA PHE A 44 -8.90 5.41 8.76
C PHE A 44 -7.80 4.55 9.37
N ILE A 45 -7.06 3.83 8.52
CA ILE A 45 -5.93 3.00 8.93
C ILE A 45 -4.66 3.53 8.26
N LEU A 46 -3.73 4.06 9.05
CA LEU A 46 -2.37 4.37 8.60
C LEU A 46 -1.50 3.13 8.76
N THR A 47 -1.06 2.54 7.65
CA THR A 47 -0.13 1.41 7.68
C THR A 47 1.31 1.89 7.62
N THR A 48 2.12 1.56 8.62
CA THR A 48 3.52 1.96 8.73
C THR A 48 4.50 0.77 8.70
N ARG A 49 5.77 1.09 8.54
CA ARG A 49 6.93 0.21 8.74
C ARG A 49 7.61 0.58 10.06
N LYS A 50 8.44 -0.32 10.60
CA LYS A 50 9.23 -0.06 11.82
C LYS A 50 10.14 1.18 11.73
N SER A 51 10.58 1.54 10.53
CA SER A 51 11.34 2.77 10.28
C SER A 51 11.28 3.19 8.81
N GLY A 52 11.54 4.48 8.55
CA GLY A 52 11.76 5.00 7.20
C GLY A 52 12.87 4.27 6.43
N ASP A 53 13.93 3.79 7.11
CA ASP A 53 14.97 2.95 6.48
C ASP A 53 14.41 1.65 5.91
N ILE A 54 13.59 0.94 6.69
CA ILE A 54 12.97 -0.33 6.27
C ILE A 54 12.01 -0.10 5.10
N TRP A 55 11.23 0.99 5.18
CA TRP A 55 10.35 1.42 4.09
C TRP A 55 11.15 1.73 2.82
N TYR A 56 12.22 2.53 2.92
CA TYR A 56 13.09 2.88 1.81
C TYR A 56 13.72 1.66 1.15
N ASP A 57 14.25 0.73 1.94
CA ASP A 57 14.83 -0.51 1.41
C ASP A 57 13.79 -1.36 0.68
N SER A 58 12.54 -1.37 1.16
CA SER A 58 11.43 -2.01 0.48
C SER A 58 11.11 -1.35 -0.86
N LEU A 59 11.01 -0.02 -0.88
CA LEU A 59 10.79 0.77 -2.10
C LEU A 59 11.90 0.53 -3.13
N ARG A 60 13.17 0.60 -2.72
CA ARG A 60 14.34 0.33 -3.56
C ARG A 60 14.28 -1.06 -4.18
N ARG A 61 13.95 -2.08 -3.37
CA ARG A 61 13.78 -3.45 -3.87
C ARG A 61 12.64 -3.54 -4.88
N HIS A 62 11.52 -2.88 -4.62
CA HIS A 62 10.38 -2.85 -5.54
C HIS A 62 10.75 -2.22 -6.89
N ALA A 63 11.35 -1.02 -6.87
CA ALA A 63 11.79 -0.30 -8.06
C ALA A 63 12.77 -1.13 -8.90
N LYS A 64 13.79 -1.71 -8.26
CA LYS A 64 14.76 -2.60 -8.90
C LYS A 64 14.09 -3.80 -9.56
N LEU A 65 13.13 -4.44 -8.89
CA LEU A 65 12.40 -5.59 -9.44
C LEU A 65 11.54 -5.22 -10.66
N LYS A 66 11.06 -3.98 -10.71
CA LYS A 66 10.24 -3.46 -11.82
C LYS A 66 11.08 -2.82 -12.92
N GLY A 67 12.39 -2.66 -12.73
CA GLY A 67 13.25 -1.95 -13.68
C GLY A 67 12.86 -0.49 -13.84
N LYS A 68 12.36 0.14 -12.76
CA LYS A 68 11.91 1.53 -12.75
C LYS A 68 12.82 2.39 -11.89
N ASP A 69 12.83 3.68 -12.18
CA ASP A 69 13.30 4.69 -11.23
C ASP A 69 12.49 4.61 -9.92
N MET A 70 13.12 4.91 -8.79
CA MET A 70 12.45 4.94 -7.51
C MET A 70 11.43 6.08 -7.41
N SER A 71 11.69 7.22 -8.06
CA SER A 71 10.77 8.37 -8.07
C SER A 71 9.40 7.95 -8.61
N LEU A 72 9.39 7.15 -9.68
CA LEU A 72 8.17 6.60 -10.27
C LEU A 72 7.42 5.64 -9.35
N SER A 73 8.12 5.01 -8.40
CA SER A 73 7.52 4.12 -7.40
C SER A 73 6.76 4.90 -6.31
N VAL A 74 7.08 6.18 -6.14
CA VAL A 74 6.34 7.16 -5.32
C VAL A 74 5.65 8.22 -6.19
N ARG A 75 5.35 7.88 -7.46
CA ARG A 75 4.61 8.74 -8.38
C ARG A 75 5.23 10.13 -8.63
N GLY A 76 6.54 10.26 -8.48
CA GLY A 76 7.26 11.51 -8.70
C GLY A 76 7.16 12.51 -7.54
N LEU A 77 6.61 12.11 -6.38
CA LEU A 77 6.56 12.95 -5.18
C LEU A 77 7.96 13.29 -4.64
N VAL A 78 8.93 12.44 -4.95
CA VAL A 78 10.35 12.70 -4.73
C VAL A 78 11.00 12.86 -6.10
N GLY A 79 11.75 13.96 -6.27
CA GLY A 79 12.34 14.35 -7.55
C GLY A 79 13.40 13.37 -8.08
N GLU A 80 13.70 13.50 -9.37
CA GLU A 80 14.84 12.79 -9.96
C GLU A 80 16.16 13.25 -9.30
N GLY A 81 17.07 12.30 -9.07
CA GLY A 81 18.35 12.58 -8.41
C GLY A 81 18.30 12.68 -6.88
N SER A 82 17.13 12.58 -6.26
CA SER A 82 16.99 12.59 -4.80
C SER A 82 17.71 11.43 -4.10
N GLY A 83 18.27 11.75 -2.93
CA GLY A 83 18.98 10.81 -2.08
C GLY A 83 18.06 10.05 -1.12
N LYS A 84 18.59 9.01 -0.47
CA LYS A 84 17.85 8.20 0.53
C LYS A 84 17.11 9.04 1.57
N LYS A 85 17.74 10.12 2.04
CA LYS A 85 17.19 11.01 3.07
C LYS A 85 15.89 11.65 2.61
N ASP A 86 15.80 12.13 1.38
CA ASP A 86 14.61 12.80 0.83
C ASP A 86 13.38 11.88 0.82
N TYR A 87 13.60 10.60 0.46
CA TYR A 87 12.54 9.59 0.48
C TYR A 87 12.07 9.28 1.91
N ILE A 88 13.00 9.18 2.85
CA ILE A 88 12.67 8.95 4.26
C ILE A 88 11.91 10.14 4.83
N GLU A 89 12.37 11.36 4.58
CA GLU A 89 11.69 12.58 5.03
C GLU A 89 10.29 12.70 4.44
N MET A 90 10.10 12.43 3.14
CA MET A 90 8.76 12.39 2.54
C MET A 90 7.84 11.38 3.24
N TYR A 91 8.35 10.18 3.57
CA TYR A 91 7.57 9.14 4.24
C TYR A 91 7.22 9.52 5.68
N GLU A 92 8.20 9.99 6.46
CA GLU A 92 7.99 10.37 7.86
C GLU A 92 7.13 11.62 8.00
N ASN A 93 7.29 12.62 7.12
CA ASN A 93 6.46 13.83 7.10
C ASN A 93 5.01 13.47 6.82
N HIS A 94 4.73 12.65 5.81
CA HIS A 94 3.37 12.21 5.51
C HIS A 94 2.73 11.46 6.70
N ASN A 95 3.46 10.53 7.32
CA ASN A 95 2.95 9.83 8.50
C ASN A 95 2.64 10.79 9.65
N GLN A 96 3.52 11.77 9.89
CA GLN A 96 3.31 12.76 10.94
C GLN A 96 2.10 13.66 10.65
N GLU A 97 1.91 14.10 9.41
CA GLU A 97 0.76 14.88 8.99
C GLU A 97 -0.56 14.13 9.17
N VAL A 98 -0.58 12.82 8.88
CA VAL A 98 -1.76 11.97 9.11
C VAL A 98 -2.03 11.83 10.61
N ARG A 99 -1.01 11.55 11.42
CA ARG A 99 -1.15 11.47 12.90
C ARG A 99 -1.65 12.78 13.49
N ASP A 100 -1.15 13.90 13.00
CA ASP A 100 -1.52 15.23 13.49
C ASP A 100 -2.96 15.58 13.13
N TYR A 101 -3.39 15.25 11.90
CA TYR A 101 -4.76 15.46 11.46
C TYR A 101 -5.77 14.63 12.29
N PHE A 102 -5.47 13.36 12.56
CA PHE A 102 -6.37 12.48 13.31
C PHE A 102 -6.15 12.51 14.83
N ARG A 103 -5.34 13.45 15.35
CA ARG A 103 -4.98 13.51 16.77
C ARG A 103 -6.23 13.62 17.65
N GLY A 104 -6.43 12.62 18.52
CA GLY A 104 -7.57 12.57 19.45
C GLY A 104 -8.88 12.10 18.85
N ARG A 105 -8.88 11.61 17.60
CA ARG A 105 -10.07 11.03 16.95
C ARG A 105 -10.13 9.52 17.20
N ASP A 106 -11.35 9.00 17.30
CA ASP A 106 -11.65 7.57 17.48
C ASP A 106 -11.72 6.81 16.14
N ASN A 107 -11.93 7.53 15.04
CA ASN A 107 -11.96 7.00 13.69
C ASN A 107 -10.57 6.82 13.04
N PHE A 108 -9.51 6.65 13.84
CA PHE A 108 -8.14 6.44 13.35
C PHE A 108 -7.39 5.30 14.07
N ALA A 109 -6.66 4.49 13.31
CA ALA A 109 -5.73 3.50 13.84
C ALA A 109 -4.42 3.48 13.04
N GLU A 110 -3.29 3.32 13.74
CA GLU A 110 -1.99 3.08 13.12
C GLU A 110 -1.61 1.60 13.25
N MET A 111 -1.16 0.99 12.16
CA MET A 111 -0.83 -0.43 12.13
C MET A 111 0.51 -0.72 11.46
N CYS A 112 1.33 -1.54 12.12
CA CYS A 112 2.62 -1.98 11.61
C CYS A 112 2.69 -3.51 11.64
N TRP A 113 2.65 -4.13 10.46
CA TRP A 113 2.69 -5.59 10.30
C TRP A 113 3.97 -6.21 10.90
N GLU A 114 5.05 -5.44 10.92
CA GLU A 114 6.34 -5.88 11.46
C GLU A 114 6.35 -5.90 13.00
N ASN A 115 5.38 -5.25 13.64
CA ASN A 115 5.13 -5.32 15.09
C ASN A 115 4.16 -6.44 15.47
N GLY A 116 3.76 -7.28 14.50
CA GLY A 116 2.87 -8.41 14.74
C GLY A 116 1.38 -8.10 14.57
N HIS A 117 1.03 -6.87 14.16
CA HIS A 117 -0.37 -6.54 13.88
C HIS A 117 -0.91 -7.38 12.71
N GLY A 118 -2.19 -7.75 12.78
CA GLY A 118 -2.89 -8.55 11.78
C GLY A 118 -4.40 -8.53 11.97
N TRP A 119 -5.04 -9.69 11.88
CA TRP A 119 -6.50 -9.78 12.00
C TRP A 119 -7.02 -9.28 13.34
N GLY A 120 -6.30 -9.54 14.45
CA GLY A 120 -6.74 -9.12 15.78
C GLY A 120 -6.94 -7.61 15.87
N GLU A 121 -5.95 -6.83 15.46
CA GLU A 121 -5.95 -5.37 15.52
C GLU A 121 -6.96 -4.79 14.52
N ILE A 122 -7.00 -5.28 13.28
CA ILE A 122 -7.93 -4.79 12.26
C ILE A 122 -9.38 -5.07 12.66
N CYS A 123 -9.70 -6.31 13.02
CA CYS A 123 -11.07 -6.70 13.36
C CYS A 123 -11.54 -6.02 14.66
N THR A 124 -10.68 -5.90 15.67
CA THR A 124 -11.00 -5.13 16.89
C THR A 124 -11.31 -3.68 16.55
N TYR A 125 -10.46 -3.03 15.76
CA TYR A 125 -10.68 -1.64 15.36
C TYR A 125 -11.94 -1.46 14.52
N LEU A 126 -12.21 -2.38 13.59
CA LEU A 126 -13.40 -2.32 12.73
C LEU A 126 -14.69 -2.74 13.45
N GLY A 127 -14.61 -3.49 14.55
CA GLY A 127 -15.77 -4.08 15.22
C GLY A 127 -16.29 -5.35 14.53
N LEU A 128 -15.40 -6.11 13.90
CA LEU A 128 -15.70 -7.32 13.13
C LEU A 128 -15.19 -8.59 13.82
N ALA A 129 -15.74 -9.73 13.43
CA ALA A 129 -15.21 -11.02 13.85
C ALA A 129 -13.84 -11.30 13.19
N ILE A 130 -12.95 -11.97 13.92
CA ILE A 130 -11.65 -12.42 13.40
C ILE A 130 -11.88 -13.64 12.48
N PRO A 131 -11.42 -13.61 11.22
CA PRO A 131 -11.47 -14.75 10.32
C PRO A 131 -10.65 -15.94 10.85
N LEU A 132 -11.05 -17.16 10.48
CA LEU A 132 -10.27 -18.38 10.79
C LEU A 132 -9.04 -18.56 9.88
N GLU A 133 -8.91 -17.75 8.84
CA GLU A 133 -7.80 -17.80 7.88
C GLU A 133 -6.58 -17.03 8.38
N ASP A 134 -5.38 -17.47 7.97
CA ASP A 134 -4.13 -16.76 8.26
C ASP A 134 -4.14 -15.33 7.69
N PHE A 135 -3.44 -14.42 8.38
CA PHE A 135 -3.32 -13.04 7.90
C PHE A 135 -2.58 -13.01 6.55
N PRO A 136 -3.16 -12.38 5.51
CA PRO A 136 -2.63 -12.48 4.16
C PRO A 136 -1.29 -11.74 4.02
N HIS A 137 -0.24 -12.46 3.63
CA HIS A 137 1.04 -11.87 3.23
C HIS A 137 1.17 -11.84 1.70
N SER A 138 0.48 -10.90 1.07
CA SER A 138 0.52 -10.66 -0.37
C SER A 138 1.53 -9.54 -0.71
N ASN A 139 2.18 -9.63 -1.88
CA ASN A 139 3.30 -8.78 -2.30
C ASN A 139 4.59 -8.84 -1.43
N PRO A 140 5.05 -10.01 -0.94
CA PRO A 140 6.41 -10.08 -0.41
C PRO A 140 7.37 -9.64 -1.53
N SER A 141 8.40 -8.86 -1.20
CA SER A 141 9.51 -8.65 -2.14
C SER A 141 10.02 -10.04 -2.51
N PRO A 142 9.83 -10.53 -3.74
CA PRO A 142 10.22 -11.88 -4.08
C PRO A 142 11.73 -11.97 -3.88
N ASN A 143 12.17 -12.93 -3.04
CA ASN A 143 13.57 -13.34 -3.03
C ASN A 143 14.00 -13.50 -4.50
N LEU A 144 15.08 -12.82 -4.89
CA LEU A 144 15.53 -12.81 -6.29
C LEU A 144 15.71 -14.25 -6.81
N ALA A 145 16.17 -15.15 -5.93
CA ALA A 145 16.26 -16.60 -6.15
C ALA A 145 14.91 -17.27 -6.46
N LYS A 146 13.83 -16.87 -5.79
CA LYS A 146 12.46 -17.39 -5.99
C LYS A 146 11.89 -16.97 -7.36
N ARG A 147 12.29 -15.79 -7.86
CA ARG A 147 11.86 -15.28 -9.18
C ARG A 147 12.55 -16.01 -10.35
N TYR A 148 13.80 -16.44 -10.19
CA TYR A 148 14.47 -17.33 -11.15
C TYR A 148 13.86 -18.74 -11.12
N TYR A 149 13.59 -19.28 -9.93
CA TYR A 149 12.95 -20.59 -9.77
C TYR A 149 11.53 -20.65 -10.38
N LEU A 150 10.74 -19.58 -10.24
CA LEU A 150 9.40 -19.49 -10.84
C LEU A 150 9.41 -19.22 -12.35
N LYS A 151 10.43 -18.51 -12.89
CA LYS A 151 10.62 -18.37 -14.34
C LYS A 151 11.06 -19.69 -15.01
N ALA A 152 11.83 -20.53 -14.31
CA ALA A 152 12.20 -21.87 -14.78
C ALA A 152 11.03 -22.87 -14.76
N ARG A 153 9.98 -22.61 -13.96
CA ARG A 153 8.76 -23.43 -13.88
C ARG A 153 7.54 -22.70 -14.42
N ARG A 154 7.49 -22.44 -15.73
CA ARG A 154 6.22 -22.58 -16.46
C ARG A 154 6.43 -23.21 -17.85
N PRO A 155 5.63 -24.23 -18.25
CA PRO A 155 4.46 -24.80 -17.55
C PRO A 155 4.42 -26.34 -17.53
N ILE A 156 4.37 -26.93 -16.33
CA ILE A 156 3.80 -28.28 -16.13
C ILE A 156 2.32 -28.32 -16.61
N ARG A 157 1.64 -27.17 -16.67
CA ARG A 157 0.30 -27.05 -17.30
C ARG A 157 0.29 -27.29 -18.82
N ALA A 158 1.41 -27.14 -19.55
CA ALA A 158 1.49 -27.57 -20.95
C ALA A 158 1.76 -29.07 -21.09
N LEU A 159 2.28 -29.73 -20.05
CA LEU A 159 2.45 -31.18 -20.00
C LEU A 159 1.15 -31.91 -19.62
N ILE A 160 0.35 -31.36 -18.71
CA ILE A 160 -0.94 -31.95 -18.32
C ILE A 160 -1.90 -31.97 -19.52
N LYS A 161 -1.98 -30.88 -20.29
CA LYS A 161 -2.82 -30.81 -21.49
C LYS A 161 -2.46 -31.84 -22.58
N LYS A 162 -1.21 -32.31 -22.60
CA LYS A 162 -0.71 -33.30 -23.56
C LYS A 162 -1.00 -34.76 -23.14
N TYR A 163 -1.31 -35.02 -21.86
CA TYR A 163 -1.49 -36.37 -21.33
C TYR A 163 -2.84 -36.62 -20.63
N THR A 164 -3.75 -35.64 -20.56
CA THR A 164 -5.10 -35.82 -19.98
C THR A 164 -6.27 -35.46 -20.91
N GLY A 165 -6.04 -35.06 -22.16
CA GLY A 165 -7.11 -34.95 -23.17
C GLY A 165 -8.20 -33.89 -22.91
N LEU A 166 -7.89 -32.78 -22.24
CA LEU A 166 -8.74 -31.57 -22.13
C LEU A 166 -7.94 -30.33 -22.52
#